data_AF-A0AAV4EMC1-F1
#
_entry.id   AF-A0AAV4EMC1-F1
#
_cell.length_a   1.000
_cell.length_b   1.000
_cell.length_c   1.000
_cell.angle_alpha   90.00
_cell.angle_beta   90.00
_cell.angle_gamma   90.00
#
_symmetry.space_group_name_H-M   'P 1'
#
loop_
_entity.id
_entity.type
_entity.pdbx_description
1 polymer ?
#
loop_
_entity_poly.entity_id
_entity_poly.type
_entity_poly.pdbx_seq_one_letter_code
_entity_poly.pdbx_strand_id
1 'polypeptide(L)'
;MKPVSKNRPTDVRVILTCCCLKSVFYRKQLRNILDIHYPTLISNKSLYKICNETTLSVQIVESRGRLFGHILRRDNDIPANRVMQAYFKTLTTKFRGRPSTTLPIILNKELSQAFPQMKLKTTKDLQNLQSLAQDRGNWTSLTGRITEFARASSFDAGSR
;
A
#
# COMPACT_ATOMS: atom_id res chain seq x y z
N MET A 1 44.82 10.57 -10.36
CA MET A 1 43.73 10.68 -9.36
C MET A 1 42.66 9.66 -9.70
N LYS A 2 42.45 8.63 -8.87
CA LYS A 2 41.39 7.62 -9.07
C LYS A 2 40.12 8.04 -8.33
N PRO A 3 38.91 7.96 -8.91
CA PRO A 3 37.69 8.15 -8.13
C PRO A 3 37.38 6.87 -7.34
N VAL A 4 37.29 7.04 -6.02
CA VAL A 4 36.90 6.01 -5.05
C VAL A 4 35.43 5.66 -5.22
N SER A 5 35.17 4.38 -5.45
CA SER A 5 33.84 3.77 -5.43
C SER A 5 33.19 3.95 -4.07
N LYS A 6 31.94 4.43 -4.04
CA LYS A 6 31.08 4.37 -2.86
C LYS A 6 29.80 3.65 -3.22
N ASN A 7 29.90 2.32 -3.31
CA ASN A 7 28.76 1.45 -3.07
C ASN A 7 28.32 1.66 -1.62
N ARG A 8 27.16 2.28 -1.41
CA ARG A 8 26.46 2.20 -0.12
C ARG A 8 25.04 1.69 -0.36
N PRO A 9 24.65 0.60 0.31
CA PRO A 9 23.33 0.02 0.14
C PRO A 9 22.28 1.01 0.64
N THR A 10 21.25 1.22 -0.19
CA THR A 10 20.04 1.95 0.18
C THR A 10 19.41 1.26 1.38
N ASP A 11 19.58 1.86 2.56
CA ASP A 11 19.12 1.29 3.81
C ASP A 11 17.59 1.35 3.89
N VAL A 12 16.97 0.23 3.55
CA VAL A 12 15.52 -0.02 3.62
C VAL A 12 15.00 0.07 5.07
N ARG A 13 15.89 0.12 6.09
CA ARG A 13 15.53 0.14 7.52
C ARG A 13 14.78 1.41 7.97
N VAL A 14 14.99 2.55 7.31
CA VAL A 14 14.34 3.83 7.71
C VAL A 14 12.89 3.91 7.23
N ILE A 15 12.55 3.23 6.12
CA ILE A 15 11.16 3.14 5.64
C ILE A 15 10.39 2.07 6.44
N LEU A 16 11.07 1.01 6.88
CA LEU A 16 10.49 -0.01 7.75
C LEU A 16 10.04 0.57 9.09
N THR A 17 10.81 1.45 9.72
CA THR A 17 10.56 1.90 11.10
C THR A 17 9.21 2.59 11.29
N CYS A 18 8.75 3.42 10.35
CA CYS A 18 7.49 4.17 10.50
C CYS A 18 6.23 3.32 10.22
N CYS A 19 6.31 2.35 9.29
CA CYS A 19 5.21 1.42 9.04
C CYS A 19 5.13 0.33 10.13
N CYS A 20 6.29 -0.13 10.60
CA CYS A 20 6.39 -1.08 11.70
C CYS A 20 5.78 -0.49 12.99
N LEU A 21 6.01 0.79 13.31
CA LEU A 21 5.46 1.42 14.52
C LEU A 21 3.94 1.31 14.61
N LYS A 22 3.22 1.61 13.51
CA LYS A 22 1.75 1.50 13.48
C LYS A 22 1.27 0.07 13.71
N SER A 23 1.96 -0.89 13.09
CA SER A 23 1.62 -2.31 13.27
C SER A 23 1.92 -2.82 14.69
N VAL A 24 2.93 -2.27 15.37
CA VAL A 24 3.27 -2.62 16.76
C VAL A 24 2.20 -2.09 17.70
N PHE A 25 1.79 -0.83 17.53
CA PHE A 25 0.73 -0.23 18.32
C PHE A 25 -0.60 -1.00 18.19
N TYR A 26 -1.01 -1.32 16.96
CA TYR A 26 -2.22 -2.10 16.69
C TYR A 26 -2.20 -3.46 17.41
N ARG A 27 -1.08 -4.20 17.33
CA ARG A 27 -0.93 -5.49 18.03
C ARG A 27 -0.91 -5.34 19.55
N LYS A 28 -0.44 -4.21 20.09
CA LYS A 28 -0.48 -3.92 21.52
C LYS A 28 -1.93 -3.70 21.98
N GLN A 29 -2.71 -2.94 21.22
CA GLN A 29 -4.14 -2.76 21.49
C GLN A 29 -4.90 -4.08 21.48
N LEU A 30 -4.67 -4.94 20.49
CA LEU A 30 -5.31 -6.27 20.43
C LEU A 30 -4.96 -7.14 21.64
N ARG A 31 -3.69 -7.12 22.08
CA ARG A 31 -3.28 -7.85 23.29
C ARG A 31 -3.92 -7.30 24.56
N ASN A 32 -4.05 -5.98 24.68
CA ASN A 32 -4.72 -5.35 25.81
C ASN A 32 -6.22 -5.71 25.87
N ILE A 33 -6.90 -5.76 24.72
CA ILE A 33 -8.34 -6.14 24.64
C ILE A 33 -8.53 -7.60 25.05
N LEU A 34 -7.58 -8.48 24.69
CA LEU A 34 -7.59 -9.90 25.05
C LEU A 34 -6.98 -10.17 26.44
N ASP A 35 -6.63 -9.13 27.21
CA ASP A 35 -5.98 -9.22 28.52
C ASP A 35 -4.70 -10.09 28.55
N ILE A 36 -3.96 -10.11 27.43
CA ILE A 36 -2.73 -10.90 27.29
C ILE A 36 -1.57 -10.09 27.85
N HIS A 37 -1.20 -10.42 29.07
CA HIS A 37 -0.04 -9.86 29.76
C HIS A 37 1.08 -10.89 29.91
N TYR A 38 2.31 -10.39 29.98
CA TYR A 38 3.44 -11.21 30.43
C TYR A 38 3.09 -11.85 31.80
N PRO A 39 3.36 -13.13 32.05
CA PRO A 39 4.28 -14.04 31.34
C PRO A 39 3.68 -14.83 30.17
N THR A 40 2.40 -14.64 29.85
CA THR A 40 1.75 -15.38 28.76
C THR A 40 2.24 -14.88 27.40
N LEU A 41 2.73 -15.80 26.56
CA LEU A 41 3.28 -15.47 25.24
C LEU A 41 2.39 -16.05 24.13
N ILE A 42 1.90 -15.17 23.26
CA ILE A 42 1.08 -15.54 22.10
C ILE A 42 1.74 -15.04 20.81
N SER A 43 1.87 -15.96 19.85
CA SER A 43 2.42 -15.65 18.52
C SER A 43 1.54 -14.64 17.79
N ASN A 44 2.13 -13.79 16.94
CA ASN A 44 1.37 -12.82 16.16
C ASN A 44 0.33 -13.48 15.24
N LYS A 45 0.63 -14.67 14.69
CA LYS A 45 -0.31 -15.43 13.85
C LYS A 45 -1.51 -15.90 14.66
N SER A 46 -1.27 -16.42 15.87
CA SER A 46 -2.33 -16.86 16.78
C SER A 46 -3.19 -15.69 17.25
N LEU A 47 -2.59 -14.54 17.57
CA LEU A 47 -3.31 -13.33 17.95
C LEU A 47 -4.35 -12.92 16.90
N TYR A 48 -3.93 -12.84 15.63
CA TYR A 48 -4.85 -12.47 14.54
C TYR A 48 -5.93 -13.52 14.28
N LYS A 49 -5.62 -14.82 14.46
CA LYS A 49 -6.61 -15.91 14.36
C LYS A 49 -7.68 -15.80 15.45
N ILE A 50 -7.28 -15.53 16.70
CA ILE A 50 -8.20 -15.37 17.83
C ILE A 50 -9.12 -14.17 17.61
N CYS A 51 -8.58 -13.04 17.16
CA CYS A 51 -9.37 -11.84 16.85
C CYS A 51 -10.21 -11.97 15.57
N ASN A 52 -10.05 -13.04 14.77
CA ASN A 52 -10.56 -13.15 13.40
C ASN A 52 -10.22 -11.92 12.52
N GLU A 53 -9.08 -11.29 12.79
CA GLU A 53 -8.70 -10.00 12.20
C GLU A 53 -7.54 -10.13 11.22
N THR A 54 -7.43 -9.13 10.33
CA THR A 54 -6.33 -9.04 9.37
C THR A 54 -5.22 -8.13 9.85
N THR A 55 -4.04 -8.21 9.21
CA THR A 55 -2.96 -7.29 9.52
C THR A 55 -3.31 -5.88 9.06
N LEU A 56 -2.88 -4.87 9.83
CA LEU A 56 -3.11 -3.46 9.50
C LEU A 56 -2.62 -3.09 8.09
N SER A 57 -1.56 -3.74 7.60
CA SER A 57 -1.06 -3.52 6.24
C SER A 57 -2.10 -3.87 5.17
N VAL A 58 -2.81 -4.99 5.35
CA VAL A 58 -3.85 -5.46 4.42
C VAL A 58 -5.05 -4.51 4.44
N GLN A 59 -5.47 -4.06 5.63
CA GLN A 59 -6.55 -3.07 5.79
C GLN A 59 -6.21 -1.74 5.11
N ILE A 60 -4.95 -1.30 5.18
CA ILE A 60 -4.48 -0.08 4.52
C ILE A 60 -4.54 -0.23 2.99
N VAL A 61 -4.13 -1.37 2.44
CA VAL A 61 -4.21 -1.65 0.99
C VAL A 61 -5.67 -1.59 0.51
N GLU A 62 -6.56 -2.25 1.24
CA GLU A 62 -7.98 -2.28 0.91
C GLU A 62 -8.61 -0.88 0.98
N SER A 63 -8.35 -0.14 2.06
CA SER A 63 -8.84 1.23 2.25
C SER A 63 -8.31 2.18 1.17
N ARG A 64 -7.05 2.00 0.74
CA ARG A 64 -6.46 2.78 -0.35
C ARG A 64 -7.16 2.50 -1.68
N GLY A 65 -7.41 1.22 -2.00
CA GLY A 65 -8.14 0.83 -3.20
C GLY A 65 -9.57 1.40 -3.21
N ARG A 66 -10.26 1.39 -2.06
CA ARG A 66 -11.59 2.00 -1.89
C ARG A 66 -11.58 3.51 -2.10
N LEU A 67 -10.66 4.22 -1.44
CA LEU A 67 -10.49 5.67 -1.57
C LEU A 67 -10.18 6.06 -3.01
N PHE A 68 -9.27 5.33 -3.64
CA PHE A 68 -8.85 5.64 -5.00
C PHE A 68 -9.98 5.41 -6.01
N GLY A 69 -10.70 4.29 -5.90
CA GLY A 69 -11.89 4.06 -6.71
C GLY A 69 -12.97 5.12 -6.49
N HIS A 70 -13.12 5.62 -5.26
CA HIS A 70 -14.04 6.73 -4.99
C HIS A 70 -13.61 8.00 -5.74
N ILE A 71 -12.33 8.38 -5.69
CA ILE A 71 -11.80 9.54 -6.42
C ILE A 71 -12.02 9.39 -7.93
N LEU A 72 -11.75 8.20 -8.49
CA LEU A 72 -11.88 7.94 -9.93
C LEU A 72 -13.32 8.02 -10.45
N ARG A 73 -14.31 7.66 -9.63
CA ARG A 73 -15.73 7.70 -10.02
C ARG A 73 -16.32 9.10 -10.00
N ARG A 74 -15.72 10.02 -9.25
CA ARG A 74 -16.19 11.40 -9.16
C ARG A 74 -15.78 12.20 -10.39
N ASP A 75 -16.43 13.34 -10.57
CA ASP A 75 -16.15 14.24 -11.68
C ASP A 75 -14.69 14.69 -11.72
N ASN A 76 -14.21 14.97 -12.94
CA ASN A 76 -12.86 15.47 -13.17
C ASN A 76 -12.62 16.85 -12.55
N ASP A 77 -13.68 17.57 -12.18
CA ASP A 77 -13.61 18.90 -11.60
C ASP A 77 -13.13 18.90 -10.14
N ILE A 78 -13.21 17.75 -9.46
CA ILE A 78 -12.77 17.63 -8.07
C ILE A 78 -11.26 17.89 -7.98
N PRO A 79 -10.80 18.63 -6.94
CA PRO A 79 -9.39 18.95 -6.76
C PRO A 79 -8.48 17.71 -6.79
N ALA A 80 -8.92 16.58 -6.22
CA ALA A 80 -8.18 15.32 -6.25
C ALA A 80 -7.92 14.81 -7.68
N ASN A 81 -8.91 14.88 -8.57
CA ASN A 81 -8.76 14.47 -9.97
C ASN A 81 -7.88 15.44 -10.76
N ARG A 82 -8.05 16.76 -10.55
CA ARG A 82 -7.18 17.79 -11.15
C ARG A 82 -5.71 17.60 -10.77
N VAL A 83 -5.43 17.38 -9.49
CA VAL A 83 -4.07 17.13 -8.97
C VAL A 83 -3.51 15.83 -9.54
N MET A 84 -4.32 14.78 -9.64
CA MET A 84 -3.89 13.51 -10.21
C MET A 84 -3.55 13.60 -11.69
N GLN A 85 -4.34 14.33 -12.48
CA GLN A 85 -4.03 14.58 -13.89
C GLN A 85 -2.76 15.43 -14.04
N ALA A 86 -2.59 16.46 -13.20
CA ALA A 86 -1.38 17.28 -13.17
C ALA A 86 -0.13 16.44 -12.83
N TYR A 87 -0.25 15.54 -11.84
CA TYR A 87 0.82 14.65 -11.41
C TYR A 87 1.42 13.85 -12.57
N PHE A 88 0.58 13.26 -13.45
CA PHE A 88 1.07 12.50 -14.61
C PHE A 88 1.65 13.37 -15.72
N LYS A 89 1.24 14.64 -15.83
CA LYS A 89 1.79 15.60 -16.79
C LYS A 89 3.18 16.10 -16.38
N THR A 90 3.46 16.17 -15.08
CA THR A 90 4.68 16.79 -14.52
C THR A 90 5.74 15.78 -14.05
N LEU A 91 5.72 14.52 -14.49
CA LEU A 91 6.63 13.44 -14.04
C LEU A 91 8.13 13.67 -14.40
N THR A 92 8.51 14.85 -14.87
CA THR A 92 9.77 15.13 -15.55
C THR A 92 10.97 15.25 -14.63
N THR A 93 10.81 15.40 -13.31
CA THR A 93 11.96 15.53 -12.39
C THR A 93 11.85 14.66 -11.14
N LYS A 94 12.77 13.70 -11.01
CA LYS A 94 12.94 12.93 -9.76
C LYS A 94 13.85 13.73 -8.83
N PHE A 95 13.28 14.25 -7.73
CA PHE A 95 14.09 14.88 -6.68
C PHE A 95 14.84 13.82 -5.87
N ARG A 96 16.12 14.09 -5.55
CA ARG A 96 16.96 13.17 -4.76
C ARG A 96 16.57 13.28 -3.28
N GLY A 97 16.15 12.17 -2.66
CA GLY A 97 15.75 12.16 -1.25
C GLY A 97 14.84 11.00 -0.87
N ARG A 98 13.97 11.21 0.12
CA ARG A 98 12.98 10.23 0.56
C ARG A 98 12.09 9.80 -0.62
N PRO A 99 11.91 8.50 -0.88
CA PRO A 99 11.02 8.05 -1.93
C PRO A 99 9.62 8.58 -1.66
N SER A 100 9.02 9.15 -2.69
CA SER A 100 7.67 9.70 -2.57
C SER A 100 6.68 8.58 -2.30
N THR A 101 5.80 8.82 -1.33
CA THR A 101 4.74 7.89 -0.88
C THR A 101 3.36 8.35 -1.34
N THR A 102 3.29 9.16 -2.40
CA THR A 102 2.02 9.61 -2.97
C THR A 102 1.15 8.43 -3.39
N LEU A 103 -0.17 8.60 -3.27
CA LEU A 103 -1.17 7.58 -3.60
C LEU A 103 -0.93 6.89 -4.97
N PRO A 104 -0.65 7.60 -6.10
CA PRO A 104 -0.43 6.94 -7.39
C PRO A 104 0.80 6.03 -7.42
N ILE A 105 1.87 6.38 -6.70
CA ILE A 105 3.12 5.59 -6.69
C ILE A 105 2.92 4.28 -5.94
N ILE A 106 2.34 4.37 -4.73
CA ILE A 106 2.10 3.19 -3.90
C ILE A 106 1.08 2.28 -4.58
N LEU A 107 -0.01 2.85 -5.10
CA LEU A 107 -1.03 2.10 -5.81
C LEU A 107 -0.46 1.44 -7.06
N ASN A 108 0.37 2.14 -7.85
CA ASN A 108 1.02 1.52 -9.00
C ASN A 108 1.88 0.31 -8.60
N LYS A 109 2.55 0.37 -7.45
CA LYS A 109 3.32 -0.77 -6.94
C LYS A 109 2.42 -1.95 -6.58
N GLU A 110 1.32 -1.69 -5.87
CA GLU A 110 0.34 -2.72 -5.47
C GLU A 110 -0.37 -3.33 -6.69
N LEU A 111 -0.72 -2.48 -7.67
CA LEU A 111 -1.28 -2.91 -8.95
C LEU A 111 -0.28 -3.76 -9.74
N SER A 112 0.98 -3.31 -9.85
CA SER A 112 2.01 -4.06 -10.59
C SER A 112 2.32 -5.42 -9.98
N GLN A 113 2.11 -5.57 -8.66
CA GLN A 113 2.28 -6.83 -7.95
C GLN A 113 1.15 -7.83 -8.25
N ALA A 114 -0.09 -7.35 -8.29
CA ALA A 114 -1.25 -8.21 -8.57
C ALA A 114 -1.51 -8.42 -10.08
N PHE A 115 -1.16 -7.42 -10.90
CA PHE A 115 -1.46 -7.33 -12.34
C PHE A 115 -0.29 -6.68 -13.10
N PRO A 116 0.70 -7.46 -13.56
CA PRO A 116 1.87 -6.94 -14.28
C PRO A 116 1.54 -6.13 -15.54
N GLN A 117 0.39 -6.40 -16.15
CA GLN A 117 -0.13 -5.72 -17.33
C GLN A 117 -0.74 -4.34 -17.06
N MET A 118 -1.15 -4.05 -15.82
CA MET A 118 -1.74 -2.76 -15.46
C MET A 118 -0.71 -1.86 -14.80
N LYS A 119 -0.43 -0.72 -15.44
CA LYS A 119 0.52 0.29 -14.96
C LYS A 119 -0.18 1.62 -14.90
N LEU A 120 0.11 2.40 -13.87
CA LEU A 120 -0.40 3.76 -13.70
C LEU A 120 0.76 4.74 -13.89
N LYS A 121 1.17 4.96 -15.14
CA LYS A 121 2.30 5.85 -15.49
C LYS A 121 1.88 7.03 -16.36
N THR A 122 0.88 6.81 -17.20
CA THR A 122 0.44 7.76 -18.22
C THR A 122 -0.97 8.25 -17.90
N THR A 123 -1.32 9.43 -18.42
CA THR A 123 -2.71 9.94 -18.37
C THR A 123 -3.71 8.98 -19.06
N LYS A 124 -3.31 8.29 -20.13
CA LYS A 124 -4.12 7.25 -20.78
C LYS A 124 -4.42 6.09 -19.84
N ASP A 125 -3.41 5.64 -19.09
CA ASP A 125 -3.58 4.56 -18.11
C ASP A 125 -4.57 4.96 -17.01
N LEU A 126 -4.54 6.23 -16.59
CA LEU A 126 -5.49 6.78 -15.63
C LEU A 126 -6.92 6.75 -16.19
N GLN A 127 -7.13 7.14 -17.45
CA GLN A 127 -8.45 7.10 -18.10
C GLN A 127 -8.99 5.67 -18.23
N ASN A 128 -8.13 4.72 -18.60
CA ASN A 128 -8.48 3.29 -18.63
C ASN A 128 -8.87 2.76 -17.24
N LEU A 129 -8.20 3.25 -16.20
CA LEU A 129 -8.52 2.87 -14.84
C LEU A 129 -9.80 3.55 -14.33
N GLN A 130 -10.07 4.78 -14.77
CA GLN A 130 -11.34 5.46 -14.52
C GLN A 130 -12.51 4.69 -15.14
N SER A 131 -12.40 4.27 -16.41
CA SER A 131 -13.47 3.50 -17.07
C SER A 131 -13.73 2.17 -16.35
N LEU A 132 -12.68 1.48 -15.89
CA LEU A 132 -12.84 0.28 -15.07
C LEU A 132 -13.48 0.59 -13.72
N ALA A 133 -13.10 1.70 -13.08
CA ALA A 133 -13.61 2.07 -11.75
C ALA A 133 -15.09 2.48 -11.75
N GLN A 134 -15.64 2.93 -12.88
CA GLN A 134 -17.06 3.26 -13.00
C GLN A 134 -17.96 2.06 -12.70
N ASP A 135 -17.54 0.86 -13.13
CA ASP A 135 -18.16 -0.36 -12.68
C ASP A 135 -17.69 -0.70 -11.26
N ARG A 136 -18.60 -0.51 -10.29
CA ARG A 136 -18.34 -0.80 -8.88
C ARG A 136 -18.02 -2.27 -8.64
N GLY A 137 -18.68 -3.20 -9.35
CA GLY A 137 -18.45 -4.63 -9.19
C GLY A 137 -17.05 -5.03 -9.64
N ASN A 138 -16.67 -4.60 -10.83
CA ASN A 138 -15.32 -4.84 -11.36
C ASN A 138 -14.24 -4.21 -10.49
N TRP A 139 -14.47 -3.00 -9.98
CA TRP A 139 -13.54 -2.36 -9.05
C TRP A 139 -13.39 -3.14 -7.74
N THR A 140 -14.50 -3.57 -7.15
CA THR A 140 -14.47 -4.35 -5.90
C THR A 140 -13.72 -5.65 -6.11
N SER A 141 -13.98 -6.39 -7.20
CA SER A 141 -13.24 -7.61 -7.55
C SER A 141 -11.75 -7.35 -7.75
N LEU A 142 -11.38 -6.27 -8.41
CA LEU A 142 -9.98 -5.87 -8.60
C LEU A 142 -9.30 -5.57 -7.25
N THR A 143 -9.92 -4.76 -6.41
CA THR A 143 -9.37 -4.43 -5.08
C THR A 143 -9.32 -5.64 -4.15
N GLY A 144 -10.28 -6.57 -4.26
CA GLY A 144 -10.29 -7.84 -3.56
C GLY A 144 -9.06 -8.66 -3.89
N ARG A 145 -8.76 -8.84 -5.18
CA ARG A 145 -7.55 -9.57 -5.64
C ARG A 145 -6.25 -8.94 -5.16
N ILE A 146 -6.15 -7.61 -5.16
CA ILE A 146 -4.97 -6.91 -4.62
C ILE A 146 -4.84 -7.17 -3.11
N THR A 147 -5.96 -7.14 -2.39
CA THR A 147 -6.01 -7.36 -0.94
C THR A 147 -5.64 -8.81 -0.60
N GLU A 148 -6.10 -9.78 -1.38
CA GLU A 148 -5.72 -11.20 -1.26
C GLU A 148 -4.23 -11.41 -1.49
N PHE A 149 -3.66 -10.78 -2.53
CA PHE A 149 -2.22 -10.84 -2.78
C PHE A 149 -1.40 -10.22 -1.63
N ALA A 150 -1.85 -9.09 -1.10
CA ALA A 150 -1.25 -8.44 0.05
C ALA A 150 -1.37 -9.31 1.32
N ARG A 151 -2.51 -10.01 1.49
CA ARG A 151 -2.75 -10.95 2.58
C ARG A 151 -1.77 -12.12 2.51
N ALA A 152 -1.63 -12.76 1.35
CA ALA A 152 -0.66 -13.85 1.13
C ALA A 152 0.77 -13.41 1.47
N SER A 153 1.19 -12.25 0.95
CA SER A 153 2.53 -11.69 1.20
C SER A 153 2.81 -11.40 2.68
N SER A 154 1.78 -11.11 3.49
CA SER A 154 1.91 -10.79 4.91
C SER A 154 2.14 -12.00 5.83
N PHE A 155 1.75 -13.21 5.39
CA PHE A 155 1.94 -14.45 6.15
C PHE A 155 3.35 -15.04 5.99
N ASP A 156 3.95 -14.88 4.81
CA ASP A 156 5.27 -15.42 4.48
C ASP A 156 6.42 -14.66 5.16
N ALA A 157 6.23 -13.35 5.40
CA ALA A 157 7.24 -12.51 6.05
C ALA A 157 7.41 -12.79 7.56
N GLY A 158 6.51 -13.57 8.17
CA GLY A 158 6.52 -13.89 9.61
C GLY A 158 7.09 -15.27 9.96
N SER A 159 7.82 -15.91 9.06
CA SER A 159 8.38 -17.27 9.23
C SER A 159 9.91 -17.33 9.18
N ARG A 160 10.59 -16.22 9.44
CA ARG A 160 12.05 -16.16 9.63
C ARG A 160 12.38 -15.69 11.03
#